data_AF-A0A0L0LA38-F1
#
_entry.id   AF-A0A0L0LA38-F1
#
_cell.length_a   1.000
_cell.length_b   1.000
_cell.length_c   1.000
_cell.angle_alpha   90.00
_cell.angle_beta   90.00
_cell.angle_gamma   90.00
#
_symmetry.space_group_name_H-M   'P 1'
#
loop_
_entity.id
_entity.type
_entity.pdbx_description
1 polymer ?
#
loop_
_entity_poly.entity_id
_entity_poly.type
_entity_poly.pdbx_seq_one_letter_code
_entity_poly.pdbx_strand_id
1 'polypeptide(L)'
;MYTKDNFIKSLKNEVRIIKNLAKKIPEGTMDYRPTPVQRSTLELLQYLSISGAGTMKAILTGDIKVYGEYHTFTQDVDFYGIKTKVEHLIDGVLKNFAAYRMQLFLYMKSNGAYVSTMDLWAGMDTPPKQN
;
A
#
# COMPACT_ATOMS: atom_id res chain seq x y z
N MET A 1 7.84 -8.72 22.21
CA MET A 1 7.02 -7.49 22.12
C MET A 1 7.41 -6.73 20.86
N TYR A 2 6.45 -6.37 20.00
CA TYR A 2 6.73 -5.55 18.82
C TYR A 2 6.84 -4.08 19.25
N THR A 3 8.03 -3.49 19.11
CA THR A 3 8.30 -2.14 19.62
C THR A 3 7.97 -1.07 18.57
N LYS A 4 7.92 0.20 19.02
CA LYS A 4 7.82 1.36 18.13
C LYS A 4 8.95 1.37 17.08
N ASP A 5 10.17 1.03 17.47
CA ASP A 5 11.30 0.97 16.55
C ASP A 5 11.15 -0.13 15.51
N ASN A 6 10.63 -1.30 15.91
CA ASN A 6 10.32 -2.37 14.96
C ASN A 6 9.25 -1.91 13.95
N PHE A 7 8.20 -1.23 14.41
CA PHE A 7 7.17 -0.66 13.53
C PHE A 7 7.75 0.34 12.53
N ILE A 8 8.53 1.32 13.01
CA ILE A 8 9.14 2.35 12.17
C ILE A 8 10.08 1.70 11.13
N LYS A 9 10.86 0.70 11.53
CA LYS A 9 11.74 -0.05 10.61
C LYS A 9 10.92 -0.78 9.54
N SER A 10 9.86 -1.48 9.92
CA SER A 10 8.97 -2.16 8.98
C SER A 10 8.28 -1.18 8.02
N LEU A 11 7.74 -0.07 8.52
CA LEU A 11 7.09 0.95 7.69
C LEU A 11 8.07 1.59 6.70
N LYS A 12 9.29 1.93 7.15
CA LYS A 12 10.35 2.44 6.26
C LYS A 12 10.68 1.43 5.16
N ASN A 13 10.75 0.15 5.51
CA ASN A 13 11.00 -0.91 4.53
C ASN A 13 9.87 -1.01 3.49
N GLU A 14 8.61 -0.98 3.92
CA GLU A 14 7.45 -0.99 3.02
C GLU A 14 7.49 0.19 2.04
N VAL A 15 7.69 1.43 2.55
CA VAL A 15 7.75 2.63 1.72
C VAL A 15 8.93 2.56 0.74
N ARG A 16 10.10 2.06 1.16
CA ARG A 16 11.26 1.87 0.29
C ARG A 16 10.94 0.93 -0.87
N ILE A 17 10.31 -0.21 -0.59
CA ILE A 17 9.91 -1.20 -1.60
C ILE A 17 8.89 -0.61 -2.58
N ILE A 18 7.84 0.05 -2.08
CA ILE A 18 6.81 0.69 -2.92
C ILE A 18 7.45 1.73 -3.84
N LYS A 19 8.35 2.58 -3.32
CA LYS A 19 9.08 3.57 -4.14
C LYS A 19 9.98 2.92 -5.18
N ASN A 20 10.57 1.76 -4.88
CA ASN A 20 11.37 1.00 -5.85
C ASN A 20 10.48 0.49 -7.00
N LEU A 21 9.33 -0.11 -6.68
CA LEU A 21 8.37 -0.57 -7.67
C LEU A 21 7.81 0.57 -8.53
N ALA A 22 7.45 1.69 -7.89
CA ALA A 22 6.85 2.84 -8.58
C ALA A 22 7.77 3.43 -9.68
N LYS A 23 9.10 3.37 -9.50
CA LYS A 23 10.06 3.82 -10.52
C LYS A 23 10.10 2.94 -11.77
N LYS A 24 9.53 1.74 -11.71
CA LYS A 24 9.59 0.72 -12.76
C LYS A 24 8.26 0.52 -13.47
N ILE A 25 7.28 1.38 -13.17
CA ILE A 25 6.00 1.39 -13.88
C ILE A 25 6.28 1.76 -15.34
N PRO A 26 5.84 0.95 -16.31
CA PRO A 26 6.05 1.26 -17.72
C PRO A 26 5.41 2.60 -18.10
N GLU A 27 6.10 3.38 -18.93
CA GLU A 27 5.58 4.65 -19.43
C GLU A 27 4.23 4.45 -20.16
N GLY A 28 3.30 5.40 -19.99
CA GLY A 28 1.98 5.34 -20.62
C GLY A 28 0.98 4.35 -20.01
N THR A 29 1.32 3.66 -18.92
CA THR A 29 0.44 2.62 -18.31
C THR A 29 -0.27 3.05 -17.03
N MET A 30 -0.33 4.36 -16.76
CA MET A 30 -0.96 4.91 -15.55
C MET A 30 -2.47 4.63 -15.50
N ASP A 31 -3.14 4.61 -16.65
CA ASP A 31 -4.57 4.34 -16.75
C ASP A 31 -4.90 2.84 -16.84
N TYR A 32 -3.89 1.96 -16.88
CA TYR A 32 -4.10 0.53 -16.99
C TYR A 32 -4.90 -0.01 -15.80
N ARG A 33 -5.88 -0.88 -16.12
CA ARG A 33 -6.67 -1.67 -15.17
C ARG A 33 -6.71 -3.12 -15.67
N PRO A 34 -6.50 -4.15 -14.82
CA PRO A 34 -6.63 -5.53 -15.27
C PRO A 34 -8.07 -5.91 -15.64
N THR A 35 -9.06 -5.28 -14.99
CA THR A 35 -10.49 -5.39 -15.34
C THR A 35 -11.19 -4.04 -15.13
N PRO A 36 -12.34 -3.77 -15.78
CA PRO A 36 -13.00 -2.45 -15.71
C PRO A 36 -13.38 -2.00 -14.29
N VAL A 37 -13.65 -2.94 -13.39
CA VAL A 37 -14.09 -2.67 -12.00
C VAL A 37 -12.93 -2.41 -11.03
N GLN A 38 -11.69 -2.68 -11.45
CA GLN A 38 -10.51 -2.49 -10.61
C GLN A 38 -9.97 -1.07 -10.75
N ARG A 39 -9.25 -0.60 -9.71
CA ARG A 39 -8.48 0.65 -9.77
C ARG A 39 -7.46 0.61 -10.90
N SER A 40 -7.19 1.74 -11.52
CA SER A 40 -6.05 1.96 -12.40
C SER A 40 -4.74 1.98 -11.63
N THR A 41 -3.62 1.89 -12.35
CA THR A 41 -2.28 2.09 -11.76
C THR A 41 -2.20 3.43 -11.01
N LEU A 42 -2.71 4.53 -11.58
CA LEU A 42 -2.72 5.85 -10.95
C LEU A 42 -3.58 5.86 -9.67
N GLU A 43 -4.81 5.37 -9.73
CA GLU A 43 -5.70 5.32 -8.56
C GLU A 43 -5.14 4.43 -7.45
N LEU A 44 -4.46 3.35 -7.81
CA LEU A 44 -3.79 2.46 -6.85
C LEU A 44 -2.62 3.18 -6.16
N LEU A 45 -1.81 3.94 -6.90
CA LEU A 45 -0.73 4.74 -6.32
C LEU A 45 -1.24 5.86 -5.41
N GLN A 46 -2.30 6.55 -5.81
CA GLN A 46 -2.97 7.56 -4.99
C GLN A 46 -3.50 6.94 -3.70
N TYR A 47 -4.17 5.78 -3.80
CA TYR A 47 -4.65 5.04 -2.65
C TYR A 47 -3.50 4.63 -1.72
N LEU A 48 -2.42 4.05 -2.24
CA LEU A 48 -1.21 3.71 -1.47
C LEU A 48 -0.58 4.92 -0.76
N SER A 49 -0.64 6.10 -1.38
CA SER A 49 -0.08 7.33 -0.82
C SER A 49 -0.90 7.86 0.35
N ILE A 50 -2.23 7.68 0.33
CA ILE A 50 -3.13 8.22 1.35
C ILE A 50 -3.49 7.19 2.43
N SER A 51 -3.52 5.88 2.12
CA SER A 51 -4.09 4.86 3.02
C SER A 51 -3.37 4.82 4.37
N GLY A 52 -2.03 4.84 4.37
CA GLY A 52 -1.24 4.81 5.61
C GLY A 52 -1.45 6.06 6.48
N ALA A 53 -1.44 7.25 5.88
CA ALA A 53 -1.65 8.51 6.59
C ALA A 53 -3.09 8.63 7.10
N GLY A 54 -4.08 8.24 6.30
CA GLY A 54 -5.49 8.20 6.68
C GLY A 54 -5.73 7.31 7.90
N THR A 55 -5.17 6.09 7.88
CA THR A 55 -5.27 5.15 9.02
C THR A 55 -4.64 5.72 10.28
N MET A 56 -3.46 6.31 10.18
CA MET A 56 -2.81 6.94 11.34
C MET A 56 -3.62 8.13 11.88
N LYS A 57 -4.19 8.96 10.99
CA LYS A 57 -5.04 10.08 11.39
C LYS A 57 -6.28 9.58 12.13
N ALA A 58 -6.94 8.54 11.63
CA ALA A 58 -8.11 7.93 12.27
C ALA A 58 -7.78 7.35 13.66
N ILE A 59 -6.62 6.70 13.82
CA ILE A 59 -6.17 6.18 15.13
C ILE A 59 -5.90 7.33 16.12
N LEU A 60 -5.34 8.45 15.64
CA LEU A 60 -5.02 9.61 16.48
C LEU A 60 -6.28 10.37 16.92
N THR A 61 -7.23 10.56 16.01
CA THR A 61 -8.48 11.29 16.29
C THR A 61 -9.54 10.42 16.95
N GLY A 62 -9.43 9.08 16.85
CA GLY A 62 -10.49 8.17 17.25
C GLY A 62 -11.75 8.31 16.38
N ASP A 63 -11.61 8.89 15.18
CA ASP A 63 -12.72 9.20 14.28
C ASP A 63 -12.40 8.66 12.89
N ILE A 64 -13.30 7.86 12.32
CA ILE A 64 -13.17 7.32 10.96
C ILE A 64 -13.59 8.34 9.89
N LYS A 65 -14.29 9.42 10.27
CA LYS A 65 -14.72 10.49 9.35
C LYS A 65 -13.56 11.25 8.73
N VAL A 66 -12.32 11.05 9.17
CA VAL A 66 -11.14 11.50 8.41
C VAL A 66 -10.98 10.84 7.05
N TYR A 67 -11.64 9.70 6.80
CA TYR A 67 -11.87 9.18 5.46
C TYR A 67 -13.11 9.78 4.78
N GLY A 68 -14.05 10.30 5.58
CA GLY A 68 -15.35 10.85 5.19
C GLY A 68 -15.33 12.22 4.50
N GLU A 69 -14.20 12.95 4.52
CA GLU A 69 -13.97 14.05 3.57
C GLU A 69 -13.91 13.54 2.09
N TYR A 70 -13.84 12.22 1.89
CA TYR A 70 -13.88 11.53 0.58
C TYR A 70 -15.07 10.54 0.43
N HIS A 71 -16.24 10.87 1.00
CA HIS A 71 -17.55 10.20 0.96
C HIS A 71 -18.02 9.62 2.31
N THR A 72 -19.28 9.94 2.62
CA THR A 72 -19.97 9.78 3.90
C THR A 72 -20.07 8.34 4.40
N PHE A 73 -19.44 8.06 5.54
CA PHE A 73 -19.79 6.94 6.41
C PHE A 73 -20.01 7.47 7.83
N THR A 74 -21.26 7.39 8.31
CA THR A 74 -21.66 7.74 9.67
C THR A 74 -21.93 6.47 10.47
N GLN A 75 -21.07 6.17 11.43
CA GLN A 75 -21.40 5.49 12.68
C GLN A 75 -20.16 5.53 13.59
N ASP A 76 -20.35 5.38 14.90
CA ASP A 76 -19.25 5.15 15.84
C ASP A 76 -18.67 3.75 15.55
N VAL A 77 -17.72 3.67 14.61
CA VAL A 77 -17.24 2.37 14.11
C VAL A 77 -16.00 1.94 14.88
N ASP A 78 -16.17 0.85 15.61
CA ASP A 78 -15.12 -0.08 15.93
C ASP A 78 -14.44 -0.55 14.62
N PHE A 79 -13.31 0.08 14.24
CA PHE A 79 -12.69 -0.04 12.91
C PHE A 79 -12.35 -1.51 12.53
N TYR A 80 -12.16 -2.40 13.52
CA TYR A 80 -11.85 -3.83 13.29
C TYR A 80 -12.24 -4.79 14.46
N GLY A 81 -13.11 -4.40 15.39
CA GLY A 81 -13.32 -5.13 16.64
C GLY A 81 -12.42 -4.60 17.77
N ILE A 82 -12.60 -5.11 18.99
CA ILE A 82 -11.74 -4.82 20.16
C ILE A 82 -10.26 -5.12 19.83
N LYS A 83 -9.54 -4.14 19.32
CA LYS A 83 -8.12 -4.19 18.96
C LYS A 83 -7.38 -3.03 19.60
N THR A 84 -6.14 -3.30 19.98
CA THR A 84 -5.22 -2.29 20.50
C THR A 84 -4.75 -1.36 19.38
N LYS A 85 -4.30 -0.15 19.73
CA LYS A 85 -3.70 0.80 18.77
C LYS A 85 -2.55 0.17 17.96
N VAL A 86 -1.78 -0.72 18.58
CA VAL A 86 -0.66 -1.42 17.92
C VAL A 86 -1.17 -2.39 16.86
N GLU A 87 -2.25 -3.13 17.13
CA GLU A 87 -2.88 -4.01 16.15
C GLU A 87 -3.46 -3.21 14.98
N HIS A 88 -4.08 -2.05 15.23
CA HIS A 88 -4.53 -1.17 14.16
C HIS A 88 -3.39 -0.64 13.29
N LEU A 89 -2.22 -0.33 13.87
CA LEU A 89 -1.04 0.08 13.10
C LEU A 89 -0.51 -1.08 12.23
N ILE A 90 -0.46 -2.29 12.76
CA ILE A 90 0.04 -3.45 12.00
C ILE A 90 -0.96 -3.85 10.91
N ASP A 91 -2.23 -4.03 11.28
CA ASP A 91 -3.27 -4.51 10.36
C ASP A 91 -3.71 -3.43 9.37
N GLY A 92 -3.90 -2.20 9.84
CA GLY A 92 -4.41 -1.10 9.03
C GLY A 92 -3.35 -0.40 8.18
N VAL A 93 -2.06 -0.50 8.53
CA VAL A 93 -0.98 0.14 7.77
C VAL A 93 -0.06 -0.88 7.10
N LEU A 94 0.62 -1.74 7.87
CA LEU A 94 1.64 -2.62 7.30
C LEU A 94 1.04 -3.69 6.39
N LYS A 95 -0.06 -4.34 6.80
CA LYS A 95 -0.73 -5.32 5.93
C LYS A 95 -1.33 -4.68 4.68
N ASN A 96 -1.88 -3.46 4.81
CA ASN A 96 -2.40 -2.70 3.68
C ASN A 96 -1.29 -2.44 2.66
N PHE A 97 -0.14 -1.91 3.09
CA PHE A 97 1.00 -1.66 2.21
C PHE A 97 1.52 -2.93 1.53
N ALA A 98 1.64 -4.04 2.28
CA ALA A 98 2.06 -5.32 1.72
C ALA A 98 1.06 -5.88 0.68
N ALA A 99 -0.25 -5.71 0.90
CA ALA A 99 -1.29 -6.16 -0.03
C ALA A 99 -1.31 -5.32 -1.31
N TYR A 100 -1.32 -4.00 -1.18
CA TYR A 100 -1.45 -3.11 -2.33
C TYR A 100 -0.14 -2.96 -3.12
N ARG A 101 1.04 -3.17 -2.51
CA ARG A 101 2.29 -3.32 -3.29
C ARG A 101 2.30 -4.59 -4.15
N MET A 102 1.71 -5.68 -3.65
CA MET A 102 1.58 -6.92 -4.41
C MET A 102 0.63 -6.71 -5.59
N GLN A 103 -0.48 -5.99 -5.38
CA GLN A 103 -1.36 -5.59 -6.47
C GLN A 103 -0.63 -4.74 -7.52
N LEU A 104 0.15 -3.73 -7.10
CA LEU A 104 0.94 -2.91 -8.01
C LEU A 104 1.95 -3.75 -8.82
N PHE A 105 2.65 -4.67 -8.17
CA PHE A 105 3.57 -5.59 -8.83
C PHE A 105 2.89 -6.43 -9.92
N LEU A 106 1.68 -6.93 -9.66
CA LEU A 106 0.92 -7.69 -10.65
C LEU A 106 0.50 -6.82 -11.83
N TYR A 107 0.07 -5.57 -11.58
CA TYR A 107 -0.26 -4.63 -12.65
C TYR A 107 0.94 -4.37 -13.56
N MET A 108 2.11 -4.15 -12.97
CA MET A 108 3.35 -3.94 -13.71
C MET A 108 3.70 -5.15 -14.58
N LYS A 109 3.61 -6.37 -14.02
CA LYS A 109 3.86 -7.59 -14.77
C LYS A 109 2.90 -7.78 -15.95
N SER A 110 1.61 -7.51 -15.75
CA SER A 110 0.62 -7.60 -16.82
C SER A 110 0.85 -6.59 -17.95
N ASN A 111 1.52 -5.47 -17.68
CA ASN A 111 1.90 -4.47 -18.69
C ASN A 111 3.33 -4.61 -19.23
N GLY A 112 3.95 -5.79 -19.07
CA GLY A 112 5.25 -6.08 -19.66
C GLY A 112 6.45 -5.51 -18.90
N ALA A 113 6.27 -4.98 -17.68
CA ALA A 113 7.39 -4.58 -16.84
C ALA A 113 8.26 -5.80 -16.48
N TYR A 114 9.57 -5.66 -16.61
CA TYR A 114 10.51 -6.69 -16.18
C TYR A 114 10.84 -6.52 -14.69
N VAL A 115 10.03 -7.16 -13.85
CA VAL A 115 10.18 -7.17 -12.39
C VAL A 115 10.07 -8.60 -11.82
N SER A 116 10.78 -8.85 -10.73
CA SER A 116 10.85 -10.17 -10.08
C SER A 116 10.39 -10.10 -8.62
N THR A 117 10.40 -11.25 -7.95
CA THR A 117 10.15 -11.35 -6.53
C THR A 117 11.13 -10.51 -5.70
N MET A 118 12.33 -10.19 -6.21
CA MET A 118 13.27 -9.33 -5.49
C MET A 118 12.83 -7.87 -5.46
N ASP A 119 12.22 -7.37 -6.53
CA ASP A 119 11.62 -6.02 -6.53
C ASP A 119 10.48 -5.94 -5.52
N LEU A 120 9.64 -6.98 -5.50
CA LEU A 120 8.46 -7.06 -4.65
C LEU A 120 8.79 -7.20 -3.15
N TRP A 121 9.73 -8.07 -2.79
CA TRP A 121 9.96 -8.44 -1.40
C TRP A 121 11.18 -7.78 -0.78
N ALA A 122 12.27 -7.67 -1.55
CA ALA A 122 13.52 -7.10 -1.07
C ALA A 122 13.65 -5.61 -1.45
N GLY A 123 12.84 -5.12 -2.40
CA GLY A 123 13.02 -3.79 -2.99
C GLY A 123 14.40 -3.66 -3.62
N MET A 124 14.88 -4.74 -4.24
CA MET A 124 16.16 -4.81 -4.95
C MET A 124 15.87 -5.01 -6.44
N ASP A 125 16.74 -4.47 -7.28
CA ASP A 125 16.57 -4.57 -8.72
C ASP A 125 16.63 -6.02 -9.21
N THR A 126 15.70 -6.36 -10.10
CA THR A 126 15.78 -7.63 -10.83
C THR A 126 17.08 -7.69 -11.65
N PRO A 127 17.85 -8.78 -11.54
CA PRO A 127 19.03 -9.04 -12.34
C PRO A 127 18.70 -8.94 -13.83
N PRO A 128 19.69 -8.62 -14.68
CA PRO A 128 19.49 -8.62 -16.12
C PRO A 128 18.89 -9.95 -16.60
N LYS A 129 18.02 -9.91 -17.62
CA LYS A 129 17.56 -11.14 -18.30
C LYS A 129 18.80 -11.89 -18.77
N GLN A 130 18.98 -13.13 -18.30
CA GLN A 130 19.90 -14.05 -18.94
C GLN A 130 19.23 -14.49 -20.24
N ASN A 131 19.91 -14.23 -21.36
CA ASN A 131 19.45 -14.60 -22.70
C ASN A 131 19.49 -16.11 -22.89
#